data_AF-A0A959RRL4-F1
#
_entry.id   AF-A0A959RRL4-F1
#
_cell.length_a   1.000
_cell.length_b   1.000
_cell.length_c   1.000
_cell.angle_alpha   90.00
_cell.angle_beta   90.00
_cell.angle_gamma   90.00
#
_symmetry.space_group_name_H-M   'P 1'
#
loop_
_entity.id
_entity.type
_entity.pdbx_description
1 polymer ?
#
loop_
_entity_poly.entity_id
_entity_poly.type
_entity_poly.pdbx_seq_one_letter_code
_entity_poly.pdbx_strand_id
1 'polypeptide(L)'
;MNENEKYFVTIGIRDLSYPINIGVKSRAEGVSTITNLTIQAEIEKQYETQVEEQIFNIINDRSNYIGPNQLSKLLMNYLKSLNANKLIINFKYPFFLEKTSPVSKQKQLMKYHCEFSVKKNIYREYKKQYKIEIPVVVEQFLVPGIQKDFLELPVKIVVETEGIETFFAEDIIQLIERNILDSNFINSHNENGDNVKLLLIENIKNELFEKYNVEKCSVKVVNQKMLYSYSVQVSTETEQLKPEAEIEKEFLFI
;
A
#
# COMPACT_ATOMS: atom_id res chain seq x y z
N MET A 1 -1.38 14.46 -48.13
CA MET A 1 -2.13 14.61 -46.86
C MET A 1 -1.69 13.46 -45.99
N ASN A 2 -0.72 13.72 -45.11
CA ASN A 2 0.00 12.67 -44.40
C ASN A 2 -0.83 12.12 -43.23
N GLU A 3 -0.59 10.84 -42.97
CA GLU A 3 -1.26 9.96 -42.02
C GLU A 3 -1.48 10.59 -40.64
N ASN A 4 -2.65 10.29 -40.04
CA ASN A 4 -3.05 10.70 -38.70
C ASN A 4 -1.97 10.35 -37.67
N GLU A 5 -1.13 11.32 -37.30
CA GLU A 5 -0.25 11.19 -36.14
C GLU A 5 -1.12 11.01 -34.89
N LYS A 6 -1.15 9.79 -34.36
CA LYS A 6 -1.81 9.48 -33.09
C LYS A 6 -0.97 10.05 -31.95
N TYR A 7 -1.43 11.16 -31.40
CA TYR A 7 -0.83 11.74 -30.20
C TYR A 7 -1.38 11.04 -28.96
N PHE A 8 -0.46 10.61 -28.09
CA PHE A 8 -0.79 10.02 -26.80
C PHE A 8 -0.62 11.05 -25.69
N VAL A 9 -1.52 11.01 -24.73
CA VAL A 9 -1.49 11.83 -23.52
C VAL A 9 -1.56 10.93 -22.30
N THR A 10 -0.87 11.31 -21.24
CA THR A 10 -0.99 10.66 -19.94
C THR A 10 -1.98 11.44 -19.10
N ILE A 11 -3.03 10.77 -18.66
CA ILE A 11 -4.01 11.30 -17.72
C ILE A 11 -4.07 10.43 -16.48
N GLY A 12 -4.58 10.98 -15.39
CA GLY A 12 -4.65 10.21 -14.17
C GLY A 12 -5.17 11.00 -12.99
N ILE A 13 -5.59 10.24 -11.98
CA ILE A 13 -5.90 10.73 -10.65
C ILE A 13 -4.72 10.38 -9.76
N ARG A 14 -4.30 11.29 -8.89
CA ARG A 14 -3.20 11.05 -7.97
C ARG A 14 -3.63 11.30 -6.53
N ASP A 15 -3.20 10.41 -5.64
CA ASP A 15 -3.36 10.52 -4.19
C ASP A 15 -4.83 10.76 -3.73
N LEU A 16 -5.81 10.18 -4.43
CA LEU A 16 -7.23 10.26 -4.04
C LEU A 16 -7.50 9.39 -2.81
N SER A 17 -7.92 10.00 -1.71
CA SER A 17 -8.41 9.27 -0.54
C SER A 17 -9.78 8.65 -0.82
N TYR A 18 -9.87 7.32 -0.76
CA TYR A 18 -11.08 6.57 -1.10
C TYR A 18 -11.31 5.41 -0.12
N PRO A 19 -12.55 5.17 0.35
CA PRO A 19 -12.85 4.00 1.18
C PRO A 19 -12.86 2.72 0.36
N ILE A 20 -12.21 1.67 0.86
CA ILE A 20 -12.16 0.34 0.23
C ILE A 20 -12.37 -0.75 1.26
N ASN A 21 -12.83 -1.92 0.80
CA ASN A 21 -12.87 -3.12 1.63
C ASN A 21 -11.72 -4.08 1.26
N ILE A 22 -10.92 -4.44 2.26
CA ILE A 22 -9.83 -5.41 2.11
C ILE A 22 -10.33 -6.77 2.52
N GLY A 23 -10.20 -7.76 1.63
CA GLY A 23 -10.51 -9.15 1.96
C GLY A 23 -9.63 -9.66 3.09
N VAL A 24 -10.25 -10.30 4.08
CA VAL A 24 -9.57 -10.98 5.18
C VAL A 24 -10.14 -12.39 5.32
N LYS A 25 -9.33 -13.33 5.79
CA LYS A 25 -9.74 -14.74 5.92
C LYS A 25 -10.84 -14.95 6.96
N SER A 26 -10.91 -14.09 7.97
CA SER A 26 -11.89 -14.17 9.05
C SER A 26 -13.27 -13.63 8.69
N ARG A 27 -13.39 -12.80 7.62
CA ARG A 27 -14.63 -12.12 7.25
C ARG A 27 -14.75 -11.99 5.74
N ALA A 28 -15.75 -12.67 5.16
CA ALA A 28 -15.99 -12.68 3.72
C ALA A 28 -16.27 -11.28 3.12
N GLU A 29 -16.92 -10.40 3.88
CA GLU A 29 -17.21 -9.00 3.47
C GLU A 29 -15.96 -8.11 3.44
N GLY A 30 -14.85 -8.57 4.02
CA GLY A 30 -13.64 -7.79 4.22
C GLY A 30 -13.73 -6.80 5.38
N VAL A 31 -12.69 -5.99 5.52
CA VAL A 31 -12.56 -4.91 6.50
C VAL A 31 -12.39 -3.59 5.77
N SER A 32 -13.17 -2.59 6.17
CA SER A 32 -13.08 -1.25 5.58
C SER A 32 -11.81 -0.53 6.01
N THR A 33 -11.14 0.11 5.07
CA THR A 33 -9.98 0.99 5.28
C THR A 33 -10.03 2.15 4.28
N ILE A 34 -9.13 3.11 4.44
CA ILE A 34 -8.97 4.23 3.51
C ILE A 34 -7.70 3.98 2.69
N THR A 35 -7.81 4.06 1.37
CA THR A 35 -6.66 3.99 0.46
C THR A 35 -6.35 5.36 -0.12
N ASN A 36 -5.08 5.60 -0.39
CA ASN A 36 -4.63 6.59 -1.36
C ASN A 36 -4.54 5.90 -2.72
N LEU A 37 -5.46 6.26 -3.61
CA LEU A 37 -5.60 5.72 -4.96
C LEU A 37 -4.87 6.62 -5.96
N THR A 38 -4.02 6.03 -6.78
CA THR A 38 -3.41 6.69 -7.95
C THR A 38 -3.72 5.87 -9.19
N ILE A 39 -4.25 6.52 -10.22
CA ILE A 39 -4.54 5.93 -11.52
C ILE A 39 -3.78 6.75 -12.55
N GLN A 40 -3.07 6.09 -13.46
CA GLN A 40 -2.38 6.73 -14.56
C GLN A 40 -2.60 5.89 -15.82
N ALA A 41 -3.11 6.52 -16.87
CA ALA A 41 -3.37 5.89 -18.16
C ALA A 41 -2.74 6.72 -19.29
N GLU A 42 -2.10 6.05 -20.24
CA GLU A 42 -1.64 6.65 -21.49
C GLU A 42 -2.63 6.27 -22.59
N ILE A 43 -3.31 7.26 -23.15
CA ILE A 43 -4.40 7.10 -24.10
C ILE A 43 -4.22 8.01 -25.31
N GLU A 44 -4.93 7.75 -26.40
CA GLU A 44 -4.98 8.68 -27.53
C GLU A 44 -5.68 9.99 -27.11
N LYS A 45 -5.12 11.14 -27.51
CA LYS A 45 -5.57 12.48 -27.11
C LYS A 45 -7.05 12.76 -27.31
N GLN A 46 -7.66 12.15 -28.34
CA GLN A 46 -9.09 12.33 -28.64
C GLN A 46 -10.03 11.84 -27.51
N TYR A 47 -9.56 10.98 -26.60
CA TYR A 47 -10.37 10.41 -25.53
C TYR A 47 -10.16 11.09 -24.16
N GLU A 48 -9.30 12.12 -24.07
CA GLU A 48 -8.87 12.75 -22.81
C GLU A 48 -10.03 13.05 -21.85
N THR A 49 -11.01 13.85 -22.28
CA THR A 49 -12.16 14.26 -21.46
C THR A 49 -13.06 13.08 -21.08
N GLN A 50 -13.33 12.18 -22.02
CA GLN A 50 -14.21 11.04 -21.78
C GLN A 50 -13.62 10.11 -20.71
N VAL A 51 -12.31 9.89 -20.71
CA VAL A 51 -11.68 8.99 -19.75
C VAL A 51 -11.67 9.58 -18.35
N GLU A 52 -11.40 10.87 -18.21
CA GLU A 52 -11.44 11.54 -16.91
C GLU A 52 -12.82 11.39 -16.25
N GLU A 53 -13.88 11.77 -16.96
CA GLU A 53 -15.26 11.67 -16.46
C GLU A 53 -15.64 10.23 -16.09
N GLN A 54 -15.25 9.26 -16.91
CA GLN A 54 -15.59 7.86 -16.67
C GLN A 54 -14.81 7.24 -15.51
N ILE A 55 -13.55 7.62 -15.29
CA ILE A 55 -12.82 7.22 -14.08
C ILE A 55 -13.57 7.72 -12.84
N PHE A 56 -14.00 8.98 -12.82
CA PHE A 56 -14.80 9.51 -11.71
C PHE A 56 -16.13 8.78 -11.54
N ASN A 57 -16.83 8.45 -12.63
CA ASN A 57 -18.08 7.69 -12.57
C ASN A 57 -17.87 6.28 -11.98
N ILE A 58 -16.83 5.56 -12.40
CA ILE A 58 -16.50 4.23 -11.87
C ILE A 58 -16.15 4.29 -10.37
N ILE A 59 -15.44 5.34 -9.94
CA ILE A 59 -15.08 5.54 -8.53
C ILE A 59 -16.31 5.95 -7.70
N ASN A 60 -17.18 6.80 -8.23
CA ASN A 60 -18.36 7.31 -7.52
C ASN A 60 -19.54 6.34 -7.52
N ASP A 61 -19.47 5.26 -8.28
CA ASP A 61 -20.48 4.21 -8.23
C ASP A 61 -20.42 3.50 -6.86
N ARG A 62 -21.24 4.00 -5.93
CA ARG A 62 -21.35 3.53 -4.55
C ARG A 62 -22.03 2.17 -4.42
N SER A 63 -22.46 1.56 -5.52
CA SER A 63 -23.31 0.37 -5.50
C SER A 63 -22.61 -0.86 -4.92
N ASN A 64 -21.28 -0.87 -4.79
CA ASN A 64 -20.57 -1.98 -4.19
C ASN A 64 -19.38 -1.52 -3.34
N TYR A 65 -19.24 -2.10 -2.16
CA TYR A 65 -18.00 -2.02 -1.38
C TYR A 65 -16.90 -2.83 -2.09
N ILE A 66 -16.21 -2.18 -3.02
CA ILE A 66 -15.30 -2.81 -3.96
C ILE A 66 -13.88 -2.88 -3.37
N GLY A 67 -13.28 -4.07 -3.37
CA GLY A 67 -11.88 -4.24 -2.99
C GLY A 67 -10.90 -3.84 -4.10
N PRO A 68 -9.60 -3.63 -3.81
CA PRO A 68 -8.62 -3.12 -4.78
C PRO A 68 -8.57 -3.90 -6.11
N ASN A 69 -8.64 -5.24 -6.03
CA ASN A 69 -8.63 -6.11 -7.22
C ASN A 69 -9.88 -5.93 -8.08
N GLN A 70 -11.06 -5.79 -7.47
CA GLN A 70 -12.32 -5.61 -8.19
C GLN A 70 -12.37 -4.23 -8.86
N LEU A 71 -11.97 -3.16 -8.15
CA LEU A 71 -11.92 -1.81 -8.72
C LEU A 71 -10.90 -1.75 -9.86
N SER A 72 -9.75 -2.40 -9.69
CA SER A 72 -8.76 -2.53 -10.76
C SER A 72 -9.33 -3.22 -11.99
N LYS A 73 -10.13 -4.29 -11.84
CA LYS A 73 -10.77 -4.97 -12.98
C LYS A 73 -11.75 -4.06 -13.71
N LEU A 74 -12.59 -3.31 -13.00
CA LEU A 74 -13.54 -2.37 -13.60
C LEU A 74 -12.81 -1.28 -14.41
N LEU A 75 -11.85 -0.60 -13.77
CA LEU A 75 -11.03 0.43 -14.42
C LEU A 75 -10.25 -0.14 -15.61
N MET A 76 -9.66 -1.33 -15.48
CA MET A 76 -8.96 -1.99 -16.59
C MET A 76 -9.88 -2.34 -17.75
N ASN A 77 -11.09 -2.83 -17.50
CA ASN A 77 -12.02 -3.21 -18.55
C ASN A 77 -12.45 -2.00 -19.36
N TYR A 78 -12.70 -0.88 -18.69
CA TYR A 78 -12.99 0.39 -19.34
C TYR A 78 -11.78 0.91 -20.15
N LEU A 79 -10.59 1.00 -19.54
CA LEU A 79 -9.41 1.53 -20.23
C LEU A 79 -8.91 0.61 -21.36
N LYS A 80 -9.24 -0.68 -21.32
CA LYS A 80 -9.01 -1.62 -22.43
C LYS A 80 -9.85 -1.29 -23.66
N SER A 81 -11.09 -0.85 -23.51
CA SER A 81 -11.94 -0.52 -24.67
C SER A 81 -11.44 0.71 -25.43
N LEU A 82 -10.57 1.50 -24.80
CA LEU A 82 -9.98 2.73 -25.35
C LEU A 82 -8.57 2.53 -25.92
N ASN A 83 -8.10 1.28 -26.00
CA ASN A 83 -6.74 0.94 -26.45
C ASN A 83 -5.63 1.71 -25.69
N ALA A 84 -5.80 1.90 -24.38
CA ALA A 84 -4.77 2.54 -23.56
C ALA A 84 -3.43 1.78 -23.66
N ASN A 85 -2.36 2.52 -23.95
CA ASN A 85 -1.02 1.97 -24.14
C ASN A 85 -0.43 1.48 -22.81
N LYS A 86 -0.61 2.28 -21.78
CA LYS A 86 -0.08 2.03 -20.45
C LYS A 86 -1.14 2.33 -19.43
N LEU A 87 -1.24 1.49 -18.41
CA LEU A 87 -2.12 1.68 -17.28
C LEU A 87 -1.41 1.27 -15.99
N ILE A 88 -1.42 2.16 -15.02
CA ILE A 88 -0.95 1.92 -13.67
C ILE A 88 -2.08 2.32 -12.72
N ILE A 89 -2.53 1.39 -11.90
CA ILE A 89 -3.47 1.64 -10.81
C ILE A 89 -2.76 1.23 -9.53
N ASN A 90 -2.70 2.12 -8.55
CA ASN A 90 -2.00 1.90 -7.30
C ASN A 90 -2.87 2.26 -6.10
N PHE A 91 -2.91 1.38 -5.13
CA PHE A 91 -3.65 1.49 -3.89
C PHE A 91 -2.67 1.43 -2.73
N LYS A 92 -2.53 2.51 -1.97
CA LYS A 92 -1.75 2.51 -0.72
C LYS A 92 -2.68 2.65 0.47
N TYR A 93 -2.74 1.64 1.32
CA TYR A 93 -3.68 1.61 2.43
C TYR A 93 -3.03 1.03 3.69
N PRO A 94 -3.44 1.49 4.89
CA PRO A 94 -3.11 0.81 6.12
C PRO A 94 -4.00 -0.43 6.27
N PHE A 95 -3.42 -1.50 6.77
CA PHE A 95 -4.11 -2.73 7.13
C PHE A 95 -3.85 -3.02 8.61
N PHE A 96 -4.89 -3.37 9.35
CA PHE A 96 -4.78 -3.63 10.79
C PHE A 96 -5.12 -5.08 11.07
N LEU A 97 -4.25 -5.74 11.84
CA LEU A 97 -4.53 -7.06 12.39
C LEU A 97 -4.41 -7.02 13.91
N GLU A 98 -5.34 -7.70 14.59
CA GLU A 98 -5.22 -7.98 16.02
C GLU A 98 -4.16 -9.07 16.22
N LYS A 99 -3.20 -8.80 17.11
CA LYS A 99 -2.13 -9.71 17.49
C LYS A 99 -2.11 -9.87 19.00
N THR A 100 -1.77 -11.06 19.47
CA THR A 100 -1.58 -11.32 20.90
C THR A 100 -0.09 -11.28 21.21
N SER A 101 0.35 -10.41 22.11
CA SER A 101 1.76 -10.35 22.51
C SER A 101 2.19 -11.69 23.13
N PRO A 102 3.34 -12.25 22.72
CA PRO A 102 3.81 -13.51 23.29
C PRO A 102 4.17 -13.36 24.77
N VAL A 103 4.66 -12.17 25.17
CA VAL A 103 5.15 -11.86 26.53
C VAL A 103 4.00 -11.43 27.44
N SER A 104 3.24 -10.40 27.07
CA SER A 104 2.20 -9.84 27.95
C SER A 104 0.84 -10.54 27.81
N LYS A 105 0.66 -11.38 26.78
CA LYS A 105 -0.62 -12.00 26.39
C LYS A 105 -1.75 -11.01 26.09
N GLN A 106 -1.45 -9.71 26.00
CA GLN A 106 -2.42 -8.69 25.65
C GLN A 106 -2.65 -8.66 24.14
N LYS A 107 -3.90 -8.34 23.76
CA LYS A 107 -4.28 -8.11 22.37
C LYS A 107 -3.95 -6.67 21.97
N GLN A 108 -3.30 -6.51 20.83
CA GLN A 108 -2.93 -5.22 20.26
C GLN A 108 -3.24 -5.19 18.77
N LEU A 109 -3.76 -4.05 18.30
CA LEU A 109 -3.89 -3.80 16.87
C LEU A 109 -2.56 -3.33 16.31
N MET A 110 -2.10 -4.02 15.26
CA MET A 110 -0.86 -3.71 14.58
C MET A 110 -1.15 -3.19 13.18
N LYS A 111 -0.52 -2.06 12.84
CA LYS A 111 -0.63 -1.41 11.54
C LYS A 111 0.43 -1.95 10.58
N TYR A 112 -0.02 -2.39 9.42
CA TYR A 112 0.78 -2.77 8.27
C TYR A 112 0.53 -1.76 7.15
N HIS A 113 1.58 -1.41 6.42
CA HIS A 113 1.44 -0.56 5.24
C HIS A 113 1.40 -1.45 4.00
N CYS A 114 0.29 -1.42 3.29
CA CYS A 114 0.08 -2.25 2.12
C CYS A 114 -0.01 -1.37 0.88
N GLU A 115 0.57 -1.85 -0.20
CA GLU A 115 0.48 -1.25 -1.52
C GLU A 115 0.11 -2.34 -2.53
N PHE A 116 -0.98 -2.12 -3.26
CA PHE A 116 -1.44 -3.00 -4.34
C PHE A 116 -1.43 -2.22 -5.64
N SER A 117 -0.68 -2.72 -6.61
CA SER A 117 -0.48 -2.09 -7.90
C SER A 117 -0.89 -3.04 -9.02
N VAL A 118 -1.63 -2.55 -10.00
CA VAL A 118 -1.87 -3.27 -11.25
C VAL A 118 -1.29 -2.46 -12.39
N LYS A 119 -0.43 -3.12 -13.18
CA LYS A 119 0.26 -2.50 -14.31
C LYS A 119 -0.06 -3.27 -15.58
N LYS A 120 -0.49 -2.55 -16.61
CA LYS A 120 -0.66 -3.09 -17.96
C LYS A 120 0.15 -2.24 -18.94
N ASN A 121 0.82 -2.90 -19.87
CA ASN A 121 1.51 -2.30 -21.00
C ASN A 121 1.04 -2.99 -22.30
N ILE A 122 1.11 -2.34 -23.45
CA ILE A 122 0.73 -2.84 -24.78
C ILE A 122 1.23 -4.27 -25.04
N TYR A 123 2.49 -4.53 -24.68
CA TYR A 123 3.20 -5.75 -25.04
C TYR A 123 3.16 -6.86 -23.98
N ARG A 124 2.51 -6.64 -22.84
CA ARG A 124 2.52 -7.59 -21.71
C ARG A 124 1.13 -7.82 -21.15
N GLU A 125 0.93 -9.03 -20.64
CA GLU A 125 -0.21 -9.31 -19.77
C GLU A 125 -0.22 -8.38 -18.56
N TYR A 126 -1.40 -8.13 -18.00
CA TYR A 126 -1.52 -7.28 -16.82
C TYR A 126 -0.88 -7.99 -15.63
N LYS A 127 0.03 -7.28 -14.95
CA LYS A 127 0.73 -7.81 -13.79
C LYS A 127 0.21 -7.16 -12.52
N LYS A 128 0.07 -7.97 -11.47
CA LYS A 128 -0.25 -7.50 -10.13
C LYS A 128 1.03 -7.43 -9.32
N GLN A 129 1.21 -6.33 -8.63
CA GLN A 129 2.30 -6.11 -7.70
C GLN A 129 1.70 -5.85 -6.33
N TYR A 130 2.23 -6.54 -5.32
CA TYR A 130 1.89 -6.30 -3.94
C TYR A 130 3.16 -5.91 -3.22
N LYS A 131 3.04 -4.93 -2.35
CA LYS A 131 4.09 -4.53 -1.43
C LYS A 131 3.50 -4.47 -0.04
N ILE A 132 4.11 -5.15 0.91
CA ILE A 132 3.69 -5.15 2.30
C ILE A 132 4.90 -4.78 3.15
N GLU A 133 4.63 -3.88 4.07
CA GLU A 133 5.59 -3.30 4.98
C GLU A 133 5.22 -3.73 6.40
N ILE A 134 6.04 -4.62 6.94
CA ILE A 134 5.81 -5.33 8.21
C ILE A 134 6.74 -4.76 9.25
N PRO A 135 6.23 -4.00 10.24
CA PRO A 135 7.06 -3.54 11.34
C PRO A 135 7.44 -4.73 12.23
N VAL A 136 8.69 -4.79 12.66
CA VAL A 136 9.21 -5.78 13.60
C VAL A 136 9.64 -5.03 14.84
N VAL A 137 8.89 -5.19 15.93
CA VAL A 137 9.06 -4.46 17.19
C VAL A 137 9.30 -5.38 18.38
N VAL A 138 10.12 -4.91 19.32
CA VAL A 138 10.65 -5.62 20.49
C VAL A 138 9.59 -6.45 21.23
N GLU A 139 8.43 -5.87 21.55
CA GLU A 139 7.38 -6.51 22.36
C GLU A 139 6.71 -7.72 21.70
N GLN A 140 6.79 -7.82 20.37
CA GLN A 140 6.16 -8.89 19.59
C GLN A 140 7.12 -10.05 19.29
N PHE A 141 8.43 -9.80 19.29
CA PHE A 141 9.43 -10.75 18.78
C PHE A 141 10.49 -11.16 19.82
N LEU A 142 10.61 -10.49 20.97
CA LEU A 142 11.51 -10.90 22.05
C LEU A 142 10.79 -11.84 23.03
N VAL A 143 10.85 -13.14 22.75
CA VAL A 143 10.54 -14.18 23.75
C VAL A 143 11.81 -14.40 24.59
N PRO A 144 11.75 -14.39 25.94
CA PRO A 144 12.90 -14.70 26.77
C PRO A 144 13.51 -16.06 26.39
N GLY A 145 14.77 -16.08 25.97
CA GLY A 145 15.50 -17.31 25.61
C GLY A 145 15.77 -17.54 24.11
N ILE A 146 15.14 -16.77 23.21
CA ILE A 146 15.44 -16.77 21.77
C ILE A 146 16.38 -15.58 21.49
N GLN A 147 17.51 -15.82 20.81
CA GLN A 147 18.68 -14.93 20.71
C GLN A 147 18.37 -13.43 20.56
N LYS A 148 19.18 -12.66 21.30
CA LYS A 148 19.32 -11.21 21.25
C LYS A 148 20.09 -10.78 19.98
N ASP A 149 19.61 -9.71 19.36
CA ASP A 149 20.40 -8.74 18.58
C ASP A 149 20.84 -9.06 17.13
N PHE A 150 20.22 -10.00 16.41
CA PHE A 150 20.54 -10.13 14.96
C PHE A 150 19.89 -9.02 14.10
N LEU A 151 18.73 -8.50 14.53
CA LEU A 151 18.10 -7.32 13.95
C LEU A 151 18.29 -6.14 14.88
N GLU A 152 18.84 -5.06 14.34
CA GLU A 152 18.92 -3.78 15.04
C GLU A 152 17.53 -3.13 15.12
N LEU A 153 16.69 -3.63 16.02
CA LEU A 153 15.31 -3.19 16.18
C LEU A 153 15.23 -1.68 16.57
N PRO A 154 14.12 -0.99 16.21
CA PRO A 154 13.01 -1.48 15.38
C PRO A 154 13.41 -1.57 13.89
N VAL A 155 12.92 -2.60 13.21
CA VAL A 155 13.12 -2.76 11.76
C VAL A 155 11.79 -2.94 11.04
N LYS A 156 11.81 -2.75 9.73
CA LYS A 156 10.67 -2.93 8.85
C LYS A 156 11.07 -3.87 7.73
N ILE A 157 10.37 -4.99 7.61
CA ILE A 157 10.56 -5.91 6.50
C ILE A 157 9.61 -5.47 5.38
N VAL A 158 10.19 -5.14 4.24
CA VAL A 158 9.47 -4.74 3.02
C VAL A 158 9.53 -5.90 2.05
N VAL A 159 8.37 -6.46 1.74
CA VAL A 159 8.22 -7.54 0.78
C VAL A 159 7.46 -7.02 -0.41
N GLU A 160 8.07 -7.15 -1.59
CA GLU A 160 7.49 -6.79 -2.88
C GLU A 160 7.39 -8.06 -3.72
N THR A 161 6.20 -8.38 -4.19
CA THR A 161 5.93 -9.54 -5.03
C THR A 161 5.21 -9.11 -6.30
N GLU A 162 5.55 -9.71 -7.43
CA GLU A 162 4.90 -9.52 -8.71
C GLU A 162 4.41 -10.88 -9.22
N GLY A 163 3.16 -10.94 -9.65
CA GLY A 163 2.56 -12.17 -10.16
C GLY A 163 1.14 -11.96 -10.66
N ILE A 164 0.48 -13.07 -10.95
CA ILE A 164 -0.88 -13.10 -11.51
C ILE A 164 -1.91 -13.42 -10.42
N GLU A 165 -1.53 -14.24 -9.44
CA GLU A 165 -2.39 -14.67 -8.35
C GLU A 165 -2.66 -13.58 -7.33
N THR A 166 -3.70 -13.80 -6.53
CA THR A 166 -4.09 -12.93 -5.43
C THR A 166 -4.01 -13.72 -4.14
N PHE A 167 -3.25 -13.21 -3.17
CA PHE A 167 -3.13 -13.77 -1.84
C PHE A 167 -3.60 -12.73 -0.81
N PHE A 168 -3.90 -13.21 0.40
CA PHE A 168 -4.26 -12.33 1.51
C PHE A 168 -3.01 -11.68 2.11
N ALA A 169 -3.11 -10.44 2.58
CA ALA A 169 -1.99 -9.82 3.30
C ALA A 169 -1.59 -10.64 4.54
N GLU A 170 -2.58 -11.28 5.19
CA GLU A 170 -2.38 -12.19 6.33
C GLU A 170 -1.42 -13.34 6.03
N ASP A 171 -1.43 -13.87 4.80
CA ASP A 171 -0.57 -14.98 4.39
C ASP A 171 0.91 -14.61 4.42
N ILE A 172 1.25 -13.46 3.84
CA ILE A 172 2.62 -12.94 3.82
C ILE A 172 3.06 -12.55 5.23
N ILE A 173 2.19 -11.89 5.99
CA ILE A 173 2.47 -11.49 7.37
C ILE A 173 2.81 -12.72 8.23
N GLN A 174 1.98 -13.76 8.17
CA GLN A 174 2.20 -15.00 8.93
C GLN A 174 3.48 -15.73 8.51
N LEU A 175 3.78 -15.78 7.21
CA LEU A 175 5.01 -16.42 6.71
C LEU A 175 6.25 -15.74 7.29
N ILE A 176 6.27 -14.41 7.29
CA ILE A 176 7.41 -13.62 7.75
C ILE A 176 7.55 -13.68 9.26
N GLU A 177 6.44 -13.56 10.00
CA GLU A 177 6.44 -13.72 11.46
C GLU A 177 6.98 -15.09 11.88
N ARG A 178 6.55 -16.16 11.20
CA ARG A 178 7.05 -17.52 11.45
C ARG A 178 8.56 -17.63 11.21
N ASN A 179 9.04 -17.05 10.11
CA ASN A 179 10.46 -17.04 9.76
C ASN A 179 11.32 -16.26 10.78
N ILE A 180 10.80 -15.17 11.35
CA ILE A 180 11.49 -14.41 12.39
C ILE A 180 11.53 -15.18 13.72
N LEU A 181 10.45 -15.91 14.05
CA LEU A 181 10.32 -16.64 15.31
C LEU A 181 10.97 -18.03 15.30
N ASP A 182 11.39 -18.53 14.13
CA ASP A 182 11.97 -19.87 14.02
C ASP A 182 13.33 -19.96 14.73
N SER A 183 13.33 -20.67 15.86
CA SER A 183 14.48 -20.88 16.74
C SER A 183 15.64 -21.66 16.08
N ASN A 184 15.41 -22.37 14.96
CA ASN A 184 16.44 -23.15 14.30
C ASN A 184 17.44 -22.29 13.50
N PHE A 185 17.02 -21.11 13.05
CA PHE A 185 17.89 -20.09 12.45
C PHE A 185 18.88 -19.49 13.47
N ILE A 186 18.42 -19.44 14.71
CA ILE A 186 19.06 -18.76 15.84
C ILE A 186 20.14 -19.65 16.46
N ASN A 187 19.86 -20.94 16.65
CA ASN A 187 20.81 -21.83 17.32
C ASN A 187 21.98 -22.33 16.46
N SER A 188 21.96 -22.13 15.14
CA SER A 188 22.92 -22.77 14.26
C SER A 188 24.17 -21.93 13.96
N HIS A 189 24.17 -20.60 14.04
CA HIS A 189 25.26 -19.77 13.46
C HIS A 189 25.74 -18.68 14.43
N ASN A 190 26.77 -19.01 15.21
CA ASN A 190 27.53 -18.08 16.06
C ASN A 190 28.60 -17.28 15.30
N GLU A 191 28.54 -17.18 13.96
CA GLU A 191 29.54 -16.45 13.18
C GLU A 191 28.89 -15.49 12.17
N ASN A 192 29.12 -14.19 12.41
CA ASN A 192 28.78 -13.03 11.58
C ASN A 192 27.29 -12.73 11.34
N GLY A 193 26.76 -11.71 12.04
CA GLY A 193 25.36 -11.28 11.98
C GLY A 193 24.84 -10.83 10.60
N ASP A 194 25.72 -10.48 9.65
CA ASP A 194 25.32 -10.17 8.27
C ASP A 194 24.90 -11.41 7.47
N ASN A 195 25.48 -12.58 7.76
CA ASN A 195 25.08 -13.84 7.12
C ASN A 195 23.67 -14.27 7.52
N VAL A 196 23.28 -14.02 8.78
CA VAL A 196 21.96 -14.38 9.31
C VAL A 196 20.84 -13.56 8.64
N LYS A 197 21.05 -12.26 8.44
CA LYS A 197 20.09 -11.39 7.74
C LYS A 197 19.89 -11.80 6.28
N LEU A 198 20.98 -12.13 5.59
CA LEU A 198 20.93 -12.60 4.20
C LEU A 198 20.18 -13.93 4.11
N LEU A 199 20.48 -14.87 5.00
CA LEU A 199 19.82 -16.17 5.04
C LEU A 199 18.31 -16.04 5.35
N LEU A 200 17.91 -15.12 6.24
CA LEU A 200 16.49 -14.83 6.51
C LEU A 200 15.79 -14.30 5.24
N ILE A 201 16.43 -13.37 4.53
CA ILE A 201 15.92 -12.81 3.28
C ILE A 201 15.76 -13.91 2.22
N GLU A 202 16.73 -14.81 2.11
CA GLU A 202 16.70 -15.93 1.16
C GLU A 202 15.61 -16.94 1.51
N ASN A 203 15.46 -17.31 2.78
CA ASN A 203 14.43 -18.27 3.19
C ASN A 203 13.02 -17.73 2.93
N ILE A 204 12.77 -16.45 3.29
CA ILE A 204 11.49 -15.79 3.00
C ILE A 204 11.22 -15.77 1.50
N LYS A 205 12.23 -15.46 0.67
CA LYS A 205 12.07 -15.48 -0.80
C LYS A 205 11.72 -16.88 -1.30
N ASN A 206 12.44 -17.90 -0.86
CA ASN A 206 12.24 -19.29 -1.31
C ASN A 206 10.84 -19.78 -0.95
N GLU A 207 10.40 -19.59 0.30
CA GLU A 207 9.04 -19.94 0.72
C GLU A 207 7.97 -19.16 -0.07
N LEU A 208 8.23 -17.90 -0.40
CA LEU A 208 7.31 -17.10 -1.22
C LEU A 208 7.18 -17.65 -2.65
N PHE A 209 8.27 -18.13 -3.25
CA PHE A 209 8.25 -18.74 -4.58
C PHE A 209 7.63 -20.14 -4.59
N GLU A 210 7.86 -20.94 -3.55
CA GLU A 210 7.32 -22.31 -3.47
C GLU A 210 5.81 -22.31 -3.19
N LYS A 211 5.37 -21.45 -2.26
CA LYS A 211 3.99 -21.46 -1.78
C LYS A 211 3.05 -20.56 -2.60
N TYR A 212 3.59 -19.53 -3.24
CA TYR A 212 2.80 -18.58 -4.03
C TYR A 212 3.36 -18.52 -5.45
N ASN A 213 2.48 -18.46 -6.46
CA ASN A 213 2.88 -18.37 -7.86
C ASN A 213 3.35 -16.95 -8.22
N VAL A 214 4.49 -16.57 -7.64
CA VAL A 214 5.12 -15.25 -7.74
C VAL A 214 6.21 -15.31 -8.81
N GLU A 215 6.15 -14.44 -9.81
CA GLU A 215 7.15 -14.37 -10.88
C GLU A 215 8.43 -13.66 -10.42
N LYS A 216 8.28 -12.67 -9.53
CA LYS A 216 9.39 -11.90 -9.00
C LYS A 216 9.10 -11.48 -7.56
N CYS A 217 10.07 -11.73 -6.68
CA CYS A 217 10.00 -11.32 -5.29
C CYS A 217 11.25 -10.51 -4.91
N SER A 218 11.08 -9.46 -4.10
CA SER A 218 12.17 -8.81 -3.38
C SER A 218 11.79 -8.64 -1.92
N VAL A 219 12.74 -8.93 -1.04
CA VAL A 219 12.59 -8.80 0.41
C VAL A 219 13.73 -7.93 0.89
N LYS A 220 13.40 -6.90 1.67
CA LYS A 220 14.36 -5.92 2.20
C LYS A 220 14.10 -5.72 3.69
N VAL A 221 15.17 -5.62 4.46
CA VAL A 221 15.09 -5.25 5.89
C VAL A 221 15.57 -3.81 6.02
N VAL A 222 14.71 -2.93 6.53
CA VAL A 222 14.96 -1.50 6.68
C VAL A 222 15.02 -1.15 8.16
N ASN A 223 16.15 -0.59 8.62
CA ASN A 223 16.29 -0.14 9.99
C ASN A 223 15.49 1.15 10.22
N GLN A 224 14.66 1.19 11.27
CA GLN A 224 13.80 2.33 11.61
C GLN A 224 14.42 3.26 12.67
N LYS A 225 15.67 3.04 13.10
CA LYS A 225 16.39 3.93 14.04
C LYS A 225 16.63 5.36 13.52
N MET A 226 16.30 5.66 12.26
CA MET A 226 16.28 7.03 11.76
C MET A 226 15.17 7.83 12.47
N LEU A 227 15.57 8.72 13.38
CA LEU A 227 14.69 9.42 14.33
C LEU A 227 13.65 10.38 13.72
N TYR A 228 13.70 10.69 12.42
CA TYR A 228 12.83 11.70 11.85
C TYR A 228 12.34 11.40 10.43
N SER A 229 11.02 11.37 10.25
CA SER A 229 10.36 11.80 9.01
C SER A 229 9.67 13.14 9.27
N TYR A 230 10.35 14.27 9.04
CA TYR A 230 9.73 15.59 9.11
C TYR A 230 9.82 16.32 7.76
N SER A 231 8.83 17.15 7.49
CA SER A 231 8.94 18.32 6.62
C SER A 231 8.60 19.54 7.46
N VAL A 232 9.54 20.47 7.62
CA VAL A 232 9.26 21.75 8.28
C VAL A 232 8.60 22.66 7.25
N GLN A 233 7.35 23.05 7.50
CA GLN A 233 6.64 24.04 6.71
C GLN A 233 6.37 25.25 7.60
N VAL A 234 7.00 26.38 7.26
CA VAL A 234 6.75 27.68 7.88
C VAL A 234 5.80 28.42 6.95
N SER A 235 4.58 28.68 7.42
CA SER A 235 3.60 29.52 6.73
C SER A 235 3.34 30.75 7.57
N THR A 236 3.62 31.93 7.01
CA THR A 236 3.16 33.21 7.57
C THR A 236 1.82 33.54 6.94
N GLU A 237 0.76 33.56 7.74
CA GLU A 237 -0.50 34.19 7.33
C GLU A 237 -0.34 35.70 7.46
N THR A 238 -0.41 36.42 6.34
CA THR A 238 -0.73 37.85 6.38
C THR A 238 -2.24 37.96 6.46
N GLU A 239 -2.78 38.12 7.68
CA GLU A 239 -4.15 38.60 7.86
C GLU A 239 -4.28 39.98 7.18
N GLN A 240 -4.99 40.05 6.06
CA GLN A 240 -5.58 41.30 5.63
C GLN A 240 -6.83 41.53 6.47
N LEU A 241 -6.68 42.30 7.55
CA LEU A 241 -7.81 42.92 8.24
C LEU A 241 -8.59 43.75 7.22
N LYS A 242 -9.77 43.26 6.82
CA LYS A 242 -10.78 44.10 6.16
C LYS A 242 -11.28 45.12 7.18
N PRO A 243 -11.39 46.41 6.83
CA PRO A 243 -11.97 47.39 7.74
C PRO A 243 -13.46 47.10 7.92
N GLU A 244 -13.90 47.02 9.18
CA GLU A 244 -15.31 46.92 9.55
C GLU A 244 -16.06 48.15 9.02
N ALA A 245 -17.09 47.89 8.20
CA ALA A 245 -18.04 48.89 7.78
C ALA A 245 -19.11 49.08 8.86
N GLU A 246 -19.40 50.34 9.15
CA GLU A 246 -20.46 50.85 10.02
C GLU A 246 -21.81 50.14 9.80
N ILE A 247 -22.43 49.71 10.90
CA ILE A 247 -23.90 49.70 11.00
C ILE A 247 -24.28 50.35 12.33
N GLU A 248 -24.80 51.57 12.21
CA GLU A 248 -25.47 52.32 13.26
C GLU A 248 -26.77 51.63 13.71
N LYS A 249 -27.00 51.70 15.03
CA LYS A 249 -28.26 51.96 15.75
C LYS A 249 -29.48 51.07 15.43
N GLU A 250 -29.85 50.28 16.43
CA GLU A 250 -31.23 50.27 16.93
C GLU A 250 -31.23 50.65 18.43
N PHE A 251 -31.74 51.85 18.70
CA PHE A 251 -32.31 52.21 20.00
C PHE A 251 -33.58 51.39 20.21
N LEU A 252 -33.85 50.90 21.44
CA LEU A 252 -35.09 51.19 22.19
C LEU A 252 -35.17 50.45 23.55
N PHE A 253 -35.53 51.23 24.59
CA PHE A 253 -36.16 50.89 25.89
C PHE A 253 -35.36 50.01 26.88
N ILE A 254 -35.13 50.39 28.15
CA ILE A 254 -35.93 51.11 29.16
C ILE A 254 -35.01 52.02 30.00
#